data_AF-A0A5K1F015-F1
#
_entry.id   AF-A0A5K1F015-F1
#
_cell.length_a   1.000
_cell.length_b   1.000
_cell.length_c   1.000
_cell.angle_alpha   90.00
_cell.angle_beta   90.00
_cell.angle_gamma   90.00
#
_symmetry.space_group_name_H-M   'P 1'
#
loop_
_entity.id
_entity.type
_entity.pdbx_description
1 polymer ?
#
loop_
_entity_poly.entity_id
_entity_poly.type
_entity_poly.pdbx_seq_one_letter_code
_entity_poly.pdbx_strand_id
1 'polypeptide(L)' 'MYGQKKTAIRTYQIVKTVYGLRQGNSSVADYYGALKAKWEELDYHSDIPWHCPQNQALYVAQ' A
#
# COMPACT_ATOMS: atom_id res chain seq x y z
N MET A 1 -12.98 -14.32 -10.10
CA MET A 1 -11.96 -15.36 -9.84
C MET A 1 -10.56 -15.04 -10.40
N TYR A 2 -10.35 -14.81 -11.70
CA TYR A 2 -8.99 -14.54 -12.24
C TYR A 2 -8.44 -13.16 -11.86
N GLY A 3 -9.28 -12.12 -11.81
CA GLY A 3 -8.89 -10.76 -11.38
C GLY A 3 -8.43 -10.70 -9.92
N GLN A 4 -9.22 -11.26 -9.00
CA GLN A 4 -8.89 -11.34 -7.57
C GLN A 4 -7.53 -12.03 -7.30
N LYS A 5 -7.20 -13.07 -8.06
CA LYS A 5 -5.90 -13.76 -7.95
C LYS A 5 -4.74 -12.85 -8.38
N LYS A 6 -4.92 -12.02 -9.42
CA LYS A 6 -3.90 -11.04 -9.85
C LYS A 6 -3.71 -9.95 -8.80
N THR A 7 -4.79 -9.44 -8.23
CA THR A 7 -4.75 -8.45 -7.14
C THR A 7 -3.99 -9.01 -5.94
N ALA A 8 -4.34 -10.20 -5.46
CA ALA A 8 -3.66 -10.83 -4.32
C ALA A 8 -2.15 -11.02 -4.54
N ILE A 9 -1.73 -11.45 -5.74
CA ILE A 9 -0.30 -11.57 -6.09
C ILE A 9 0.38 -10.21 -6.06
N ARG A 10 -0.27 -9.16 -6.58
CA ARG A 10 0.26 -7.80 -6.61
C ARG A 10 0.41 -7.22 -5.20
N THR A 11 -0.62 -7.33 -4.37
CA THR A 11 -0.60 -6.94 -2.96
C THR A 11 0.53 -7.62 -2.21
N TYR A 12 0.69 -8.94 -2.39
CA TYR A 12 1.78 -9.69 -1.76
C TYR A 12 3.17 -9.20 -2.16
N GLN A 13 3.39 -8.92 -3.46
CA GLN A 13 4.67 -8.38 -3.94
C GLN A 13 4.97 -7.01 -3.31
N ILE A 14 3.98 -6.13 -3.22
CA ILE A 14 4.15 -4.80 -2.62
C ILE A 14 4.47 -4.91 -1.13
N VAL A 15 3.74 -5.73 -0.37
CA VAL A 15 4.02 -5.97 1.05
C VAL A 15 5.42 -6.54 1.25
N LYS A 16 5.85 -7.47 0.40
CA LYS A 16 7.22 -8.01 0.43
C LYS A 16 8.26 -6.92 0.19
N THR A 17 8.02 -6.01 -0.75
CA THR A 17 8.88 -4.85 -0.98
C THR A 17 8.93 -3.93 0.22
N VAL A 18 7.78 -3.56 0.80
CA VAL A 18 7.69 -2.73 2.02
C VAL A 18 8.48 -3.37 3.16
N TYR A 19 8.31 -4.67 3.40
CA TYR A 19 9.03 -5.40 4.44
C TYR A 19 10.54 -5.43 4.21
N GLY A 20 10.97 -5.45 2.95
CA GLY A 20 12.39 -5.44 2.57
C GLY A 20 13.03 -4.06 2.56
N LEU A 21 12.25 -2.97 2.56
CA LEU A 21 12.78 -1.61 2.56
C LEU A 21 13.60 -1.35 3.83
N ARG A 22 14.79 -0.80 3.64
CA ARG A 22 15.68 -0.35 4.71
C ARG A 22 16.22 1.00 4.28
N GLN A 23 16.43 1.90 5.25
CA GLN A 23 17.00 3.21 4.96
C GLN A 23 18.41 3.09 4.36
N GLY A 24 19.24 2.20 4.89
CA GLY A 24 20.62 2.03 4.42
C GLY A 24 21.40 3.34 4.44
N ASN A 25 21.94 3.73 3.30
CA ASN A 25 22.69 4.98 3.10
C ASN A 25 21.81 6.14 2.58
N SER A 26 20.52 5.91 2.35
CA SER A 26 19.59 6.96 1.88
C SER A 26 19.30 7.97 2.99
N SER A 27 19.00 9.21 2.60
CA SER A 27 18.50 10.19 3.56
C SER A 27 17.17 9.72 4.16
N VAL A 28 16.84 10.23 5.35
CA VAL A 28 15.55 9.94 5.99
C VAL A 28 14.39 10.34 5.07
N ALA A 29 14.50 11.49 4.40
CA ALA A 29 13.48 11.97 3.48
C ALA A 29 13.27 11.01 2.30
N ASP A 30 14.35 10.52 1.68
CA ASP A 30 14.27 9.60 0.54
C ASP A 30 13.69 8.24 0.96
N TYR A 31 14.11 7.74 2.12
CA TYR A 31 13.57 6.49 2.66
C TYR A 31 12.07 6.59 2.93
N TYR A 32 11.62 7.64 3.62
CA TYR A 32 10.20 7.84 3.88
C TYR A 32 9.40 8.13 2.61
N GLY A 33 9.98 8.82 1.63
CA GLY A 33 9.37 9.01 0.31
C GLY A 33 9.13 7.69 -0.41
N ALA A 34 10.14 6.82 -0.46
CA ALA A 34 10.03 5.48 -1.06
C ALA A 34 9.04 4.58 -0.30
N LEU A 35 9.03 4.66 1.04
CA LEU A 35 8.09 3.93 1.87
C LEU A 35 6.66 4.39 1.62
N LYS A 36 6.42 5.71 1.63
CA LYS A 36 5.12 6.32 1.37
C LYS A 36 4.56 5.89 0.01
N ALA A 37 5.35 5.98 -1.05
CA ALA A 37 4.93 5.58 -2.39
C ALA A 37 4.50 4.10 -2.46
N LYS A 38 5.18 3.21 -1.73
CA LYS A 38 4.80 1.79 -1.67
C LYS A 38 3.54 1.54 -0.85
N TRP A 39 3.31 2.31 0.21
CA TRP A 39 2.05 2.25 0.95
C TRP A 39 0.86 2.77 0.14
N GLU A 40 1.04 3.84 -0.64
CA GLU A 40 0.01 4.34 -1.57
C GLU A 40 -0.29 3.33 -2.68
N GLU A 41 0.74 2.68 -3.24
CA GLU A 41 0.56 1.59 -4.20
C GLU A 41 -0.19 0.39 -3.58
N LEU A 42 0.08 0.10 -2.31
CA LEU A 42 -0.62 -0.95 -1.58
C LEU A 42 -2.09 -0.60 -1.35
N ASP A 43 -2.38 0.63 -0.91
CA ASP A 43 -3.73 1.13 -0.67
C ASP A 43 -4.59 1.03 -1.94
N TYR A 44 -4.03 1.45 -3.09
CA TYR A 44 -4.71 1.36 -4.39
C TYR A 44 -5.06 -0.08 -4.81
N HIS A 45 -4.20 -1.06 -4.48
CA HIS A 45 -4.40 -2.45 -4.86
C HIS A 45 -5.06 -3.30 -3.77
N SER A 46 -5.27 -2.75 -2.58
CA SER A 46 -5.89 -3.49 -1.48
C SER A 46 -7.39 -3.52 -1.67
N ASP A 47 -7.92 -4.69 -1.99
CA ASP A 47 -9.35 -4.98 -1.87
C ASP A 47 -9.74 -5.18 -0.38
N ILE A 48 -9.07 -4.53 0.58
CA ILE A 48 -9.38 -4.63 2.00
C ILE A 48 -10.67 -3.86 2.23
N PRO A 49 -11.78 -4.53 2.59
CA PRO A 49 -13.02 -3.83 2.87
C PRO A 49 -12.83 -2.95 4.11
N TRP A 50 -13.25 -1.69 3.99
CA TRP A 50 -13.30 -0.79 5.14
C TRP A 50 -14.22 -1.39 6.20
N HIS A 51 -13.68 -1.65 7.39
CA HIS A 51 -14.48 -2.16 8.50
C HIS A 51 -15.51 -1.14 9.01
N CYS A 52 -15.31 0.14 8.70
CA CYS A 52 -16.15 1.25 9.13
C CYS A 52 -16.56 2.11 7.92
N PRO A 53 -17.81 2.01 7.44
CA PRO A 53 -18.27 2.75 6.25
C PRO A 53 -18.16 4.27 6.38
N GLN A 54 -18.27 4.80 7.60
CA GLN A 54 -18.14 6.23 7.89
C GLN A 54 -16.71 6.73 7.60
N ASN A 55 -15.70 5.91 7.90
CA ASN A 55 -14.30 6.25 7.65
C ASN A 55 -13.99 6.20 6.15
N GLN A 56 -14.60 5.26 5.43
CA GLN A 56 -14.51 5.22 3.97
C GLN A 56 -15.05 6.51 3.37
N ALA A 57 -16.25 6.93 3.74
CA ALA A 57 -16.89 8.13 3.19
C ALA A 57 -16.07 9.41 3.41
N LEU A 58 -15.40 9.53 4.56
CA LEU A 58 -14.50 10.66 4.85
C LEU A 58 -13.23 10.63 4.01
N TYR A 59 -12.68 9.45 3.74
CA TYR A 59 -11.44 9.26 2.99
C TYR A 59 -11.61 9.54 1.48
N VAL A 60 -12.75 9.17 0.88
CA VAL A 60 -13.04 9.47 -0.54
C VAL A 60 -13.48 10.92 -0.81
N ALA A 61 -13.80 11.69 0.22
CA ALA A 61 -14.30 13.06 0.09
C ALA A 61 -13.20 14.15 0.12
N GLN A 62 -11.92 13.76 0.28
CA GLN A 62 -10.75 14.64 0.27
C GLN A 62 -10.09 14.69 -1.12
#